data_AF-A0A9P5U6T3-F1
#
_entry.id   AF-A0A9P5U6T3-F1
#
_cell.length_a   1.000
_cell.length_b   1.000
_cell.length_c   1.000
_cell.angle_alpha   90.00
_cell.angle_beta   90.00
_cell.angle_gamma   90.00
#
_symmetry.space_group_name_H-M   'P 1'
#
loop_
_entity.id
_entity.type
_entity.pdbx_description
1 polymer ?
#
loop_
_entity_poly.entity_id
_entity_poly.type
_entity_poly.pdbx_seq_one_letter_code
_entity_poly.pdbx_strand_id
1 'polypeptide(L)'
;MADSLGISEAQLLALFLCSVLWGMLLITSAYCLRYLLWESDERGGKLKSALTIHWLMLAMALVLLALCTFDVALLLMRAIQAFIFYTGPGGSAAEFTGLTNWVNILESCNIALGKLISDAILVYRCWIISNRSITLITFPTLLWLGEVAMVIYIIFAEASQRDNPEVLLTEVAELQTAITVAWSMSLINNVITTGFIVYRIWIVEKENSLYANRTRTSSGAQLPSLFRRNARRK
;
A
#
# COMPACT_ATOMS: atom_id res chain seq x y z
N MET A 1 -10.45 32.39 13.95
CA MET A 1 -9.83 32.63 12.64
C MET A 1 -8.69 31.63 12.56
N ALA A 2 -8.93 30.48 11.95
CA ALA A 2 -7.88 29.50 11.73
C ALA A 2 -7.05 30.07 10.58
N ASP A 3 -5.83 30.50 10.88
CA ASP A 3 -4.93 31.05 9.87
C ASP A 3 -4.73 29.97 8.80
N SER A 4 -5.19 30.27 7.58
CA SER A 4 -4.98 29.41 6.43
C SER A 4 -3.48 29.25 6.22
N LEU A 5 -2.96 28.05 6.48
CA LEU A 5 -1.57 27.69 6.23
C LEU A 5 -1.16 28.21 4.85
N GLY A 6 -0.13 29.07 4.81
CA GLY A 6 0.39 29.57 3.55
C GLY A 6 0.87 28.39 2.69
N ILE A 7 0.71 28.48 1.37
CA ILE A 7 1.11 27.41 0.43
C ILE A 7 2.55 26.95 0.69
N SER A 8 3.45 27.89 0.97
CA SER A 8 4.85 27.62 1.31
C SER A 8 5.01 26.81 2.61
N GLU A 9 4.24 27.13 3.65
CA GLU A 9 4.27 26.42 4.94
C GLU A 9 3.72 25.00 4.79
N ALA A 10 2.62 24.85 4.05
CA ALA A 10 2.04 23.54 3.74
C ALA A 10 3.04 22.64 2.98
N GLN A 11 3.79 23.20 2.02
CA GLN A 11 4.81 22.47 1.26
C GLN A 11 6.01 22.05 2.14
N LEU A 12 6.45 22.92 3.06
CA LEU A 12 7.51 22.57 4.03
C LEU A 12 7.06 21.46 5.00
N LEU A 13 5.83 21.56 5.52
CA LEU A 13 5.25 20.52 6.37
C LEU A 13 5.09 19.20 5.60
N ALA A 14 4.66 19.25 4.34
CA ALA A 14 4.56 18.07 3.48
C ALA A 14 5.93 17.42 3.28
N LEU A 15 6.97 18.19 2.95
CA LEU A 15 8.34 17.69 2.79
C LEU A 15 8.85 17.04 4.08
N PHE A 16 8.63 17.68 5.23
CA PHE A 16 9.02 17.13 6.52
C PHE A 16 8.31 15.80 6.80
N LEU A 17 6.99 15.74 6.66
CA LEU A 17 6.22 14.52 6.88
C LEU A 17 6.62 13.41 5.91
N CYS A 18 6.78 13.71 4.62
CA CYS A 18 7.23 12.73 3.62
C CYS A 18 8.62 12.18 3.95
N SER A 19 9.55 13.01 4.42
CA SER A 19 10.89 12.55 4.81
C SER A 19 10.87 11.58 6.00
N VAL A 20 10.02 11.85 7.00
CA VAL A 20 9.84 10.99 8.18
C VAL A 20 9.19 9.66 7.78
N LEU A 21 8.12 9.71 6.98
CA LEU A 21 7.43 8.52 6.45
C LEU A 21 8.36 7.66 5.58
N TRP A 22 9.18 8.30 4.74
CA TRP A 22 10.18 7.60 3.92
C TRP A 22 11.26 6.93 4.78
N GLY A 23 11.72 7.58 5.85
CA GLY A 23 12.63 6.97 6.82
C GLY A 23 12.03 5.71 7.47
N MET A 24 10.76 5.75 7.86
CA MET A 24 10.06 4.56 8.39
C MET A 24 9.89 3.46 7.33
N LEU A 25 9.63 3.83 6.08
CA LEU A 25 9.57 2.90 4.96
C LEU A 25 10.91 2.20 4.74
N LEU A 26 12.02 2.94 4.79
CA LEU A 26 13.37 2.36 4.67
C LEU A 26 13.63 1.32 5.76
N ILE A 27 13.36 1.65 7.02
CA ILE A 27 13.56 0.73 8.14
C ILE A 27 12.71 -0.54 7.96
N THR A 28 11.42 -0.37 7.65
CA THR A 28 10.49 -1.48 7.45
C THR A 28 10.91 -2.34 6.25
N SER A 29 11.31 -1.71 5.14
CA SER A 29 11.79 -2.41 3.95
C SER A 29 13.05 -3.22 4.24
N ALA A 30 13.98 -2.68 5.05
CA ALA A 30 15.18 -3.40 5.48
C ALA A 30 14.84 -4.64 6.31
N TYR A 31 13.87 -4.54 7.24
CA TYR A 31 13.37 -5.71 7.98
C TYR A 31 12.71 -6.74 7.05
N CYS A 32 11.88 -6.29 6.12
CA CYS A 32 11.23 -7.17 5.14
C CYS A 32 12.26 -7.87 4.24
N LEU A 33 13.26 -7.16 3.73
CA LEU A 33 14.35 -7.74 2.94
C LEU A 33 15.15 -8.74 3.77
N ARG A 34 15.47 -8.41 5.02
CA ARG A 34 16.16 -9.34 5.93
C ARG A 34 15.35 -10.62 6.15
N TYR A 35 14.05 -10.52 6.40
CA TYR A 35 13.20 -11.71 6.61
C TYR A 35 13.01 -12.55 5.33
N LEU A 36 12.96 -11.88 4.18
CA LEU A 36 12.75 -12.54 2.89
C LEU A 36 14.01 -13.22 2.36
N LEU A 37 15.19 -12.64 2.61
CA LEU A 37 16.48 -13.14 2.13
C LEU A 37 17.19 -14.04 3.15
N TRP A 38 16.92 -13.88 4.45
CA TRP A 38 17.61 -14.59 5.52
C TRP A 38 16.71 -15.63 6.18
N GLU A 39 17.25 -16.81 6.45
CA GLU A 39 16.57 -17.84 7.22
C GLU A 39 16.89 -17.67 8.71
N SER A 40 15.85 -17.51 9.53
CA SER A 40 15.99 -17.54 10.99
C SER A 40 16.14 -18.99 11.45
N ASP A 41 17.27 -19.61 11.13
CA ASP A 41 17.69 -20.84 11.79
C ASP A 41 18.74 -20.50 12.86
N GLU A 42 18.60 -21.09 14.04
CA GLU A 42 19.31 -20.73 15.29
C GLU A 42 20.83 -20.97 15.23
N ARG A 43 21.40 -21.40 14.09
CA ARG A 43 22.79 -21.88 13.98
C ARG A 43 23.68 -21.18 12.95
N GLY A 44 23.27 -20.04 12.40
CA GLY A 44 24.17 -19.19 11.62
C GLY A 44 23.65 -18.89 10.23
N GLY A 45 23.63 -17.60 9.91
CA GLY A 45 22.99 -17.02 8.75
C GLY A 45 23.40 -17.61 7.42
N LYS A 46 22.55 -18.46 6.86
CA LYS A 46 22.60 -18.86 5.45
C LYS A 46 21.54 -18.07 4.69
N LEU A 47 21.90 -17.60 3.50
CA LEU A 47 20.94 -17.04 2.55
C LEU A 47 19.89 -18.13 2.26
N LYS A 48 18.60 -17.77 2.29
CA LYS A 48 17.54 -18.69 1.86
C LYS A 48 17.82 -19.15 0.44
N SER A 49 17.56 -20.43 0.17
CA SER A 49 17.61 -20.95 -1.19
C SER A 49 16.68 -20.13 -2.09
N ALA A 50 17.19 -19.69 -3.24
CA ALA A 50 16.49 -18.89 -4.24
C ALA A 50 15.12 -19.49 -4.66
N LEU A 51 14.92 -20.80 -4.46
CA LEU A 51 13.67 -21.51 -4.75
C LEU A 51 12.52 -21.24 -3.76
N THR A 52 12.81 -20.80 -2.53
CA THR A 52 11.79 -20.55 -1.49
C THR A 52 11.40 -19.08 -1.39
N ILE A 53 12.08 -18.21 -2.15
CA ILE A 53 11.87 -16.77 -2.15
C ILE A 53 10.66 -16.42 -3.02
N HIS A 54 9.72 -15.66 -2.47
CA HIS A 54 8.62 -15.09 -3.23
C HIS A 54 9.13 -13.88 -4.04
N TRP A 55 9.75 -14.15 -5.18
CA TRP A 55 10.37 -13.15 -6.06
C TRP A 55 9.45 -12.01 -6.44
N LEU A 56 8.16 -12.28 -6.65
CA LEU A 56 7.17 -11.25 -6.94
C LEU A 56 7.06 -10.24 -5.78
N MET A 57 7.02 -10.71 -4.54
CA MET A 57 6.89 -9.84 -3.36
C MET A 57 8.17 -9.01 -3.13
N LEU A 58 9.34 -9.59 -3.40
CA LEU A 58 10.62 -8.88 -3.35
C LEU A 58 10.67 -7.76 -4.41
N ALA A 59 10.34 -8.10 -5.66
CA ALA A 59 10.35 -7.16 -6.77
C ALA A 59 9.40 -5.98 -6.50
N MET A 60 8.18 -6.26 -6.04
CA MET A 60 7.20 -5.21 -5.74
C MET A 60 7.64 -4.32 -4.56
N ALA A 61 8.25 -4.89 -3.53
CA ALA A 61 8.79 -4.10 -2.41
C ALA A 61 9.92 -3.16 -2.87
N LEU A 62 10.82 -3.63 -3.73
CA LEU A 62 11.90 -2.81 -4.30
C LEU A 62 11.36 -1.70 -5.22
N VAL A 63 10.36 -2.01 -6.05
CA VAL A 63 9.70 -1.04 -6.93
C VAL A 63 9.02 0.05 -6.10
N LEU A 64 8.26 -0.33 -5.05
CA LEU A 64 7.63 0.65 -4.16
C LEU A 64 8.67 1.53 -3.46
N LEU A 65 9.79 0.95 -3.01
CA LEU A 65 10.87 1.71 -2.39
C LEU A 65 11.49 2.72 -3.37
N ALA A 66 11.69 2.32 -4.64
CA ALA A 66 12.20 3.20 -5.68
C ALA A 66 11.23 4.35 -5.98
N LEU A 67 9.93 4.06 -6.14
CA LEU A 67 8.90 5.07 -6.40
C LEU A 67 8.77 6.07 -5.24
N CYS A 68 8.80 5.59 -3.99
CA CYS A 68 8.76 6.47 -2.81
C CYS A 68 10.02 7.34 -2.68
N THR A 69 11.19 6.81 -3.03
CA THR A 69 12.43 7.58 -3.04
C THR A 69 12.41 8.66 -4.12
N PHE A 70 11.87 8.32 -5.30
CA PHE A 70 11.68 9.27 -6.38
C PHE A 70 10.70 10.39 -6.00
N ASP A 71 9.61 10.04 -5.30
CA ASP A 71 8.62 10.99 -4.81
C ASP A 71 9.23 12.06 -3.89
N VAL A 72 9.99 11.63 -2.88
CA VAL A 72 10.68 12.55 -1.96
C VAL A 72 11.73 13.39 -2.70
N ALA A 73 12.42 12.83 -3.69
CA ALA A 73 13.38 13.56 -4.49
C ALA A 73 12.72 14.67 -5.34
N LEU A 74 11.56 14.40 -5.95
CA LEU A 74 10.77 15.39 -6.69
C LEU A 74 10.26 16.49 -5.75
N LEU A 75 9.74 16.11 -4.58
CA LEU A 75 9.25 17.07 -3.59
C LEU A 75 10.38 17.99 -3.09
N LEU A 76 11.57 17.43 -2.83
CA LEU A 76 12.75 18.21 -2.46
C LEU A 76 13.22 19.13 -3.59
N MET A 77 13.24 18.63 -4.84
CA MET A 77 13.61 19.44 -6.00
C MET A 77 12.69 20.65 -6.15
N ARG A 78 11.37 20.46 -6.02
CA ARG A 78 10.39 21.56 -6.10
C ARG A 78 10.53 22.52 -4.93
N ALA A 79 10.77 22.03 -3.72
CA ALA A 79 11.02 22.91 -2.57
C ALA A 79 12.27 23.76 -2.79
N ILE A 80 13.35 23.17 -3.29
CA ILE A 80 14.59 23.89 -3.60
C ILE A 80 14.36 24.96 -4.69
N GLN A 81 13.64 24.61 -5.77
CA GLN A 81 13.27 25.58 -6.81
C GLN A 81 12.48 26.76 -6.20
N ALA A 82 11.40 26.45 -5.50
CA ALA A 82 10.49 27.41 -4.89
C ALA A 82 11.14 28.35 -3.87
N PHE A 83 12.02 27.82 -3.00
CA PHE A 83 12.58 28.60 -1.90
C PHE A 83 13.93 29.25 -2.23
N ILE A 84 14.73 28.67 -3.12
CA ILE A 84 16.11 29.14 -3.38
C ILE A 84 16.23 29.85 -4.74
N PHE A 85 15.63 29.30 -5.79
CA PHE A 85 15.89 29.76 -7.16
C PHE A 85 14.89 30.79 -7.66
N TYR A 86 13.71 30.88 -7.07
CA TYR A 86 12.68 31.81 -7.52
C TYR A 86 12.67 33.13 -6.75
N THR A 87 13.12 34.19 -7.44
CA THR A 87 13.09 35.58 -6.99
C THR A 87 12.17 36.44 -7.88
N GLY A 88 11.03 35.90 -8.31
CA GLY A 88 10.01 36.61 -9.12
C GLY A 88 8.94 37.32 -8.28
N PRO A 89 8.13 38.21 -8.88
CA PRO A 89 7.02 38.87 -8.18
C PRO A 89 5.96 37.84 -7.77
N GLY A 90 5.67 37.74 -6.47
CA GLY A 90 4.75 36.74 -5.88
C GLY A 90 5.43 35.69 -4.98
N GLY A 91 6.77 35.69 -4.90
CA GLY A 91 7.54 34.83 -3.99
C GLY A 91 7.41 33.32 -4.31
N SER A 92 7.83 32.46 -3.38
CA SER A 92 7.83 31.00 -3.57
C SER A 92 6.46 30.42 -3.95
N ALA A 93 5.36 31.06 -3.52
CA ALA A 93 3.99 30.66 -3.84
C ALA A 93 3.64 30.82 -5.33
N ALA A 94 4.21 31.80 -6.02
CA ALA A 94 3.96 32.04 -7.45
C ALA A 94 4.68 31.03 -8.34
N GLU A 95 5.84 30.51 -7.92
CA GLU A 95 6.47 29.39 -8.61
C GLU A 95 5.66 28.11 -8.41
N PHE A 96 5.06 27.87 -7.24
CA PHE A 96 4.18 26.71 -7.05
C PHE A 96 2.97 26.71 -8.00
N THR A 97 2.48 27.88 -8.40
CA THR A 97 1.41 28.02 -9.40
C THR A 97 1.92 28.05 -10.85
N GLY A 98 3.19 28.35 -11.08
CA GLY A 98 3.83 28.46 -12.40
C GLY A 98 4.81 27.32 -12.74
N LEU A 99 4.95 26.34 -11.84
CA LEU A 99 5.83 25.19 -11.98
C LEU A 99 5.56 24.49 -13.30
N THR A 100 6.63 24.08 -13.96
CA THR A 100 6.60 23.46 -15.29
C THR A 100 5.58 22.32 -15.30
N ASN A 101 4.48 22.47 -16.06
CA ASN A 101 3.37 21.51 -16.16
C ASN A 101 3.82 20.03 -16.20
N TRP A 102 4.96 19.76 -16.85
CA TRP A 102 5.56 18.44 -16.93
C TRP A 102 5.96 17.82 -15.57
N VAL A 103 6.54 18.60 -14.65
CA VAL A 103 6.97 18.09 -13.33
C VAL A 103 5.76 17.71 -12.47
N ASN A 104 4.68 18.51 -12.57
CA ASN A 104 3.45 18.21 -11.85
C ASN A 104 2.80 16.91 -12.36
N ILE A 105 2.69 16.75 -13.69
CA ILE A 105 2.17 15.52 -14.31
C ILE A 105 3.01 14.30 -13.92
N LEU A 106 4.34 14.43 -13.96
CA LEU A 106 5.26 13.35 -13.64
C LEU A 106 5.15 12.92 -12.18
N GLU A 107 4.91 13.86 -11.26
CA GLU A 107 4.63 13.52 -9.87
C GLU A 107 3.26 12.85 -9.69
N SER A 108 2.20 13.41 -10.27
CA SER A 108 0.87 12.80 -10.26
C SER A 108 0.93 11.35 -10.75
N CYS A 109 1.69 11.10 -11.82
CA CYS A 109 1.93 9.76 -12.35
C CYS A 109 2.70 8.87 -11.36
N ASN A 110 3.76 9.39 -10.73
CA ASN A 110 4.54 8.62 -9.76
C ASN A 110 3.69 8.18 -8.56
N ILE A 111 2.95 9.13 -7.99
CA ILE A 111 2.05 8.90 -6.85
C ILE A 111 0.97 7.88 -7.23
N ALA A 112 0.35 8.04 -8.40
CA ALA A 112 -0.68 7.14 -8.90
C ALA A 112 -0.14 5.71 -9.13
N LEU A 113 1.02 5.57 -9.77
CA LEU A 113 1.66 4.27 -10.01
C LEU A 113 2.01 3.57 -8.70
N GLY A 114 2.64 4.30 -7.76
CA GLY A 114 2.97 3.75 -6.44
C GLY A 114 1.74 3.22 -5.71
N LYS A 115 0.63 3.96 -5.79
CA LYS A 115 -0.64 3.55 -5.19
C LYS A 115 -1.24 2.31 -5.85
N LEU A 116 -1.34 2.30 -7.18
CA LEU A 116 -1.90 1.16 -7.92
C LEU A 116 -1.12 -0.13 -7.66
N ILE A 117 0.21 -0.04 -7.59
CA ILE A 117 1.11 -1.15 -7.25
C ILE A 117 0.87 -1.61 -5.81
N SER A 118 0.74 -0.69 -4.86
CA SER A 118 0.44 -1.00 -3.46
C SER A 118 -0.88 -1.75 -3.31
N ASP A 119 -1.94 -1.26 -3.95
CA ASP A 119 -3.27 -1.88 -3.89
C ASP A 119 -3.30 -3.25 -4.58
N ALA A 120 -2.58 -3.39 -5.71
CA ALA A 120 -2.43 -4.68 -6.39
C ALA A 120 -1.74 -5.74 -5.50
N ILE A 121 -0.75 -5.36 -4.70
CA ILE A 121 -0.10 -6.27 -3.74
C ILE A 121 -1.09 -6.74 -2.67
N LEU A 122 -1.95 -5.85 -2.18
CA LEU A 122 -2.94 -6.20 -1.15
C LEU A 122 -4.00 -7.17 -1.70
N VAL A 123 -4.48 -6.92 -2.92
CA VAL A 123 -5.37 -7.84 -3.63
C VAL A 123 -4.69 -9.19 -3.86
N TYR A 124 -3.42 -9.20 -4.29
CA TYR A 124 -2.63 -10.43 -4.47
C TYR A 124 -2.45 -11.21 -3.15
N ARG A 125 -2.21 -10.53 -2.03
CA ARG A 125 -2.10 -11.18 -0.72
C ARG A 125 -3.44 -11.79 -0.30
N CYS A 126 -4.54 -11.07 -0.52
CA CYS A 126 -5.88 -11.57 -0.25
C CYS A 126 -6.19 -12.83 -1.09
N TRP A 127 -5.74 -12.87 -2.35
CA TRP A 127 -5.88 -14.05 -3.22
C TRP A 127 -5.23 -15.30 -2.63
N ILE A 128 -3.97 -15.17 -2.20
CA ILE A 128 -3.19 -16.28 -1.64
C ILE A 128 -3.84 -16.77 -0.35
N ILE A 129 -4.21 -15.86 0.55
CA ILE A 129 -4.78 -16.19 1.87
C ILE A 129 -6.16 -16.83 1.73
N SER A 130 -6.94 -16.42 0.73
CA SER A 130 -8.30 -16.94 0.52
C SER A 130 -8.35 -18.34 -0.09
N ASN A 131 -7.22 -19.04 -0.23
CA ASN A 131 -7.11 -20.34 -0.88
C ASN A 131 -7.70 -20.35 -2.31
N ARG A 132 -7.48 -19.24 -3.05
CA ARG A 132 -7.99 -19.02 -4.42
C ARG A 132 -9.51 -19.03 -4.59
N SER A 133 -10.30 -18.72 -3.54
CA SER A 133 -11.75 -18.57 -3.69
C SER A 133 -12.11 -17.33 -4.51
N ILE A 134 -12.49 -17.54 -5.78
CA ILE A 134 -12.77 -16.48 -6.77
C ILE A 134 -13.87 -15.52 -6.31
N THR A 135 -14.89 -15.99 -5.59
CA THR A 135 -16.05 -15.18 -5.20
C THR A 135 -15.72 -14.01 -4.26
N LEU A 136 -14.69 -14.15 -3.41
CA LEU A 136 -14.32 -13.10 -2.45
C LEU A 136 -13.38 -12.05 -3.05
N ILE A 137 -12.63 -12.41 -4.08
CA ILE A 137 -11.65 -11.50 -4.69
C ILE A 137 -12.22 -10.65 -5.82
N THR A 138 -13.31 -11.10 -6.45
CA THR A 138 -13.95 -10.39 -7.56
C THR A 138 -14.27 -8.95 -7.17
N PHE A 139 -14.81 -8.73 -5.97
CA PHE A 139 -15.19 -7.40 -5.51
C PHE A 139 -13.98 -6.46 -5.33
N PRO A 140 -12.92 -6.80 -4.57
CA PRO A 140 -11.69 -6.00 -4.52
C PRO A 140 -11.01 -5.77 -5.87
N THR A 141 -11.03 -6.76 -6.78
CA THR A 141 -10.43 -6.60 -8.11
C THR A 141 -11.22 -5.65 -8.99
N LEU A 142 -12.55 -5.68 -8.93
CA LEU A 142 -13.40 -4.76 -9.68
C LEU A 142 -13.25 -3.34 -9.17
N LEU A 143 -13.16 -3.16 -7.85
CA LEU A 143 -12.86 -1.86 -7.24
C LEU A 143 -11.52 -1.32 -7.74
N TRP A 144 -10.47 -2.16 -7.72
CA TRP A 144 -9.14 -1.76 -8.19
C TRP A 144 -9.12 -1.42 -9.70
N LEU A 145 -9.83 -2.17 -10.55
CA LEU A 145 -9.96 -1.82 -11.97
C LEU A 145 -10.70 -0.49 -12.19
N GLY A 146 -11.71 -0.21 -11.37
CA GLY A 146 -12.40 1.09 -11.37
C GLY A 146 -11.47 2.24 -10.97
N GLU A 147 -10.62 2.02 -9.97
CA GLU A 147 -9.59 2.99 -9.56
C GLU A 147 -8.59 3.26 -10.69
N VAL A 148 -8.10 2.21 -11.37
CA VAL A 148 -7.21 2.36 -12.54
C VAL A 148 -7.84 3.24 -13.61
N ALA A 149 -9.13 3.03 -13.93
CA ALA A 149 -9.83 3.84 -14.92
C ALA A 149 -9.94 5.31 -14.49
N MET A 150 -10.23 5.57 -13.21
CA MET A 150 -10.30 6.94 -12.67
C MET A 150 -8.94 7.63 -12.68
N VAL A 151 -7.86 6.92 -12.32
CA VAL A 151 -6.49 7.44 -12.38
C VAL A 151 -6.09 7.83 -13.80
N ILE A 152 -6.41 6.99 -14.79
CA ILE A 152 -6.14 7.29 -16.20
C ILE A 152 -6.90 8.55 -16.63
N TYR A 153 -8.17 8.69 -16.23
CA TYR A 153 -8.96 9.88 -16.50
C TYR A 153 -8.34 11.14 -15.88
N ILE A 154 -7.89 11.08 -14.62
CA ILE A 154 -7.23 12.21 -13.95
C ILE A 154 -5.97 12.64 -14.71
N ILE A 155 -5.08 11.71 -15.06
CA ILE A 155 -3.84 12.02 -15.80
C ILE A 155 -4.16 12.62 -17.18
N PHE A 156 -5.17 12.07 -17.87
CA PHE A 156 -5.58 12.58 -19.17
C PHE A 156 -6.16 14.00 -19.08
N ALA A 157 -6.96 14.27 -18.05
CA ALA A 157 -7.52 15.59 -17.80
C ALA A 157 -6.42 16.60 -17.43
N GLU A 158 -5.46 16.24 -16.56
CA GLU A 158 -4.28 17.07 -16.25
C GLU A 158 -3.43 17.35 -17.49
N ALA A 159 -3.24 16.37 -18.38
CA ALA A 159 -2.50 16.55 -19.61
C ALA A 159 -3.25 17.46 -20.61
N SER A 160 -4.57 17.37 -20.68
CA SER A 160 -5.42 18.16 -21.59
C SER A 160 -5.52 19.63 -21.19
N GLN A 161 -5.42 19.93 -19.89
CA GLN A 161 -5.35 21.31 -19.38
C GLN A 161 -4.13 22.09 -19.89
N ARG A 162 -3.09 21.40 -20.37
CA ARG A 162 -1.90 22.01 -20.96
C ARG A 162 -2.20 22.79 -22.25
N ASP A 163 -3.21 22.37 -23.00
CA ASP A 163 -3.45 22.86 -24.36
C ASP A 163 -4.52 23.97 -24.44
N ASN A 164 -5.39 24.14 -23.43
CA ASN A 164 -6.47 25.14 -23.45
C ASN A 164 -6.70 25.82 -22.08
N PRO A 165 -6.29 27.08 -21.90
CA PRO A 165 -6.46 27.81 -20.64
C PRO A 165 -7.90 28.30 -20.34
N GLU A 166 -8.85 28.19 -21.27
CA GLU A 166 -10.25 28.60 -21.03
C GLU A 166 -11.09 27.54 -20.28
N VAL A 167 -10.60 26.29 -20.21
CA VAL A 167 -11.28 25.18 -19.51
C VAL A 167 -10.99 25.20 -17.98
N LEU A 168 -10.07 26.06 -17.55
CA LEU A 168 -9.46 26.07 -16.21
C LEU A 168 -10.39 26.35 -15.02
N LEU A 169 -11.61 26.83 -15.21
CA LEU A 169 -12.47 27.22 -14.07
C LEU A 169 -13.69 26.31 -13.86
N THR A 170 -14.14 25.60 -14.88
CA THR A 170 -15.31 24.71 -14.79
C THR A 170 -14.89 23.27 -14.46
N GLU A 171 -13.71 22.82 -14.92
CA GLU A 171 -13.23 21.44 -14.71
C GLU A 171 -12.42 21.21 -13.43
N VAL A 172 -11.89 22.25 -12.77
CA VAL A 172 -11.07 22.04 -11.55
C VAL A 172 -11.88 21.42 -10.41
N ALA A 173 -13.14 21.80 -10.25
CA ALA A 173 -14.03 21.21 -9.25
C ALA A 173 -14.36 19.74 -9.57
N GLU A 174 -14.56 19.42 -10.85
CA GLU A 174 -14.80 18.04 -11.30
C GLU A 174 -13.54 17.17 -11.12
N LEU A 175 -12.36 17.72 -11.42
CA LEU A 175 -11.08 17.04 -11.25
C LEU A 175 -10.78 16.76 -9.78
N GLN A 176 -10.98 17.74 -8.90
CA GLN A 176 -10.85 17.57 -7.45
C GLN A 176 -11.83 16.53 -6.90
N THR A 177 -13.06 16.49 -7.43
CA THR A 177 -14.06 15.49 -7.07
C THR A 177 -13.64 14.09 -7.54
N ALA A 178 -13.19 13.96 -8.79
CA ALA A 178 -12.71 12.70 -9.36
C ALA A 178 -11.50 12.14 -8.59
N ILE A 179 -10.54 13.00 -8.25
CA ILE A 179 -9.43 12.71 -7.35
C ILE A 179 -9.98 12.18 -6.03
N THR A 180 -10.81 12.96 -5.32
CA THR A 180 -11.35 12.58 -4.00
C THR A 180 -12.07 11.23 -4.03
N VAL A 181 -12.86 10.97 -5.07
CA VAL A 181 -13.55 9.69 -5.28
C VAL A 181 -12.56 8.56 -5.49
N ALA A 182 -11.55 8.72 -6.36
CA ALA A 182 -10.53 7.71 -6.61
C ALA A 182 -9.76 7.34 -5.32
N TRP A 183 -9.33 8.35 -4.56
CA TRP A 183 -8.64 8.14 -3.28
C TRP A 183 -9.53 7.47 -2.24
N SER A 184 -10.81 7.84 -2.17
CA SER A 184 -11.78 7.23 -1.25
C SER A 184 -12.08 5.78 -1.63
N MET A 185 -12.20 5.48 -2.93
CA MET A 185 -12.44 4.14 -3.45
C MET A 185 -11.28 3.21 -3.10
N SER A 186 -10.05 3.68 -3.25
CA SER A 186 -8.86 2.95 -2.79
C SER A 186 -8.89 2.69 -1.28
N LEU A 187 -9.22 3.69 -0.45
CA LEU A 187 -9.33 3.50 1.00
C LEU A 187 -10.38 2.43 1.36
N ILE A 188 -11.55 2.48 0.71
CA ILE A 188 -12.61 1.48 0.89
C ILE A 188 -12.10 0.09 0.47
N ASN A 189 -11.43 0.00 -0.67
CA ASN A 189 -10.87 -1.26 -1.17
C ASN A 189 -9.85 -1.85 -0.18
N ASN A 190 -8.97 -1.00 0.37
CA ASN A 190 -8.00 -1.36 1.40
C ASN A 190 -8.66 -1.87 2.68
N VAL A 191 -9.70 -1.19 3.18
CA VAL A 191 -10.45 -1.59 4.38
C VAL A 191 -11.17 -2.92 4.16
N ILE A 192 -11.85 -3.08 3.03
CA ILE A 192 -12.59 -4.31 2.70
C ILE A 192 -11.64 -5.49 2.53
N THR A 193 -10.54 -5.30 1.80
CA THR A 193 -9.51 -6.34 1.61
C THR A 193 -8.91 -6.78 2.94
N THR A 194 -8.60 -5.83 3.82
CA THR A 194 -8.07 -6.12 5.17
C THR A 194 -9.12 -6.84 6.03
N GLY A 195 -10.38 -6.38 5.99
CA GLY A 195 -11.49 -7.03 6.69
C GLY A 195 -11.70 -8.48 6.25
N PHE A 196 -11.62 -8.76 4.94
CA PHE A 196 -11.69 -10.12 4.42
C PHE A 196 -10.52 -10.99 4.88
N ILE A 197 -9.30 -10.45 4.89
CA ILE A 197 -8.12 -11.17 5.40
C ILE A 197 -8.35 -11.58 6.87
N VAL A 198 -8.76 -10.63 7.72
CA VAL A 198 -9.03 -10.90 9.15
C VAL A 198 -10.15 -11.94 9.32
N TYR A 199 -11.25 -11.80 8.59
CA TYR A 199 -12.37 -12.73 8.64
C TYR A 199 -11.96 -14.16 8.25
N ARG A 200 -11.14 -14.32 7.21
CA ARG A 200 -10.65 -15.64 6.77
C ARG A 200 -9.70 -16.25 7.78
N ILE A 201 -8.78 -15.47 8.36
CA ILE A 201 -7.90 -15.93 9.44
C ILE A 201 -8.74 -16.45 10.61
N TRP A 202 -9.78 -15.71 11.00
CA TRP A 202 -10.67 -16.10 12.10
C TRP A 202 -11.42 -17.41 11.82
N ILE A 203 -11.92 -17.62 10.59
CA ILE A 203 -12.55 -18.90 10.20
C ILE A 203 -11.55 -20.05 10.30
N VAL A 204 -10.35 -19.89 9.75
CA VAL A 204 -9.32 -20.94 9.73
C VAL A 204 -8.89 -21.28 11.16
N GLU A 205 -8.74 -20.28 12.03
CA GLU A 205 -8.44 -20.50 13.45
C GLU A 205 -9.57 -21.29 14.15
N LYS A 206 -10.83 -20.93 13.87
CA LYS A 206 -11.99 -21.65 14.42
C LYS A 206 -12.01 -23.10 13.96
N GLU A 207 -11.79 -23.38 12.68
CA GLU A 207 -11.71 -24.74 12.15
C GLU A 207 -10.55 -25.52 12.79
N ASN A 208 -9.35 -24.93 12.86
CA ASN A 208 -8.18 -25.55 13.49
C ASN A 208 -8.42 -25.86 14.98
N SER A 209 -9.07 -24.98 15.73
CA SER A 209 -9.41 -25.20 17.14
C SER A 209 -10.37 -26.40 17.34
N LEU A 210 -11.31 -26.60 16.40
CA LEU A 210 -12.23 -27.73 16.43
C LEU A 210 -11.49 -29.06 16.16
N TYR A 211 -10.55 -29.08 15.22
CA TYR A 211 -9.70 -30.25 14.97
C TYR A 211 -8.79 -30.57 16.17
N ALA A 212 -8.21 -29.56 16.82
CA ALA A 212 -7.39 -29.73 18.02
C ALA A 212 -8.21 -30.29 19.21
N ASN A 213 -9.46 -29.86 19.36
CA ASN A 213 -10.36 -30.38 20.40
C ASN A 213 -10.79 -31.83 20.13
N ARG A 214 -11.04 -32.22 18.87
CA ARG A 214 -11.36 -33.61 18.49
C ARG A 214 -10.18 -34.57 18.74
N THR A 215 -8.95 -34.15 18.48
CA THR A 215 -7.75 -34.96 18.74
C THR A 215 -7.46 -35.14 20.23
N ARG A 216 -7.73 -34.11 21.06
CA ARG A 216 -7.65 -34.24 22.52
C ARG A 216 -8.69 -35.20 23.10
N THR A 217 -9.94 -35.14 22.62
CA THR A 217 -11.01 -36.03 23.09
C THR A 217 -10.81 -37.48 22.67
N SER A 218 -10.27 -37.76 21.46
CA SER A 218 -9.96 -39.13 21.05
C SER A 218 -8.81 -39.75 21.85
N SER A 219 -7.73 -38.98 22.12
CA SER A 219 -6.63 -39.44 22.99
C SER A 219 -7.10 -39.63 24.44
N GLY A 220 -7.93 -38.71 24.95
CA GLY A 220 -8.51 -38.79 26.30
C GLY A 220 -9.50 -39.96 26.47
N ALA A 221 -10.19 -40.39 25.42
CA ALA A 221 -11.08 -41.55 25.46
C ALA A 221 -10.35 -42.90 25.35
N GLN A 222 -9.15 -42.94 24.75
CA GLN A 222 -8.34 -44.16 24.66
C GLN A 222 -7.66 -44.52 25.99
N LEU A 223 -7.20 -43.55 26.78
CA LEU A 223 -6.49 -43.80 28.05
C LEU A 223 -7.31 -44.59 29.11
N PRO A 224 -8.60 -44.28 29.39
CA PRO A 224 -9.40 -45.01 30.38
C PRO A 224 -9.63 -46.47 29.98
N SER A 225 -9.78 -46.74 28.68
CA SER A 225 -10.07 -48.09 28.17
C SER A 225 -8.85 -49.03 28.27
N LEU A 226 -7.64 -48.50 28.11
CA LEU A 226 -6.39 -49.26 28.27
C LEU A 226 -6.10 -49.57 29.75
N PHE A 227 -6.33 -48.61 30.65
CA PHE A 227 -6.20 -48.87 32.10
C PHE A 227 -7.25 -49.87 32.60
N ARG A 228 -8.50 -49.80 32.11
CA ARG A 228 -9.58 -50.73 32.49
C ARG A 228 -9.37 -52.15 31.93
N ARG A 229 -8.64 -52.30 30.82
CA ARG A 229 -8.24 -53.62 30.28
C ARG A 229 -7.11 -54.28 31.09
N ASN A 230 -6.18 -53.49 31.62
CA ASN A 230 -5.08 -54.01 32.45
C ASN A 230 -5.52 -54.36 33.87
N ALA A 231 -6.53 -53.69 34.43
CA ALA A 231 -7.08 -54.00 35.75
C ALA A 231 -7.95 -55.28 35.80
N ARG A 232 -8.36 -55.84 34.65
CA ARG A 232 -9.14 -57.10 34.56
C ARG A 232 -8.29 -58.34 34.27
N ARG A 233 -6.96 -58.20 34.24
CA ARG A 233 -6.00 -59.29 33.98
C ARG A 233 -5.21 -59.74 35.22
N LYS A 234 -5.61 -59.32 36.41
CA LYS A 234 -5.20 -59.90 37.69
C LYS A 234 -6.42 -60.49 38.36
#